data_AF-A0A1F3YC45-F1
#
_entry.id   AF-A0A1F3YC45-F1
#
_cell.length_a   1.000
_cell.length_b   1.000
_cell.length_c   1.000
_cell.angle_alpha   90.00
_cell.angle_beta   90.00
_cell.angle_gamma   90.00
#
_symmetry.space_group_name_H-M   'P 1'
#
loop_
_entity.id
_entity.type
_entity.pdbx_description
1 polymer ?
#
loop_
_entity_poly.entity_id
_entity_poly.type
_entity_poly.pdbx_seq_one_letter_code
_entity_poly.pdbx_strand_id
1 'polypeptide(L)'
;MQDVNKIILVGRLGANPILRETKAGTSVVHFPLATSRRLRDDGEERDEPSHSEVTQWHRVVVWGKLGEFCSQYLKKGHPVYVEGSFRSHKYDTKEGESRVAFEVHAEKVSFLGSALRAVEASSSEKVAVSA
;
A
#
# COMPACT_ATOMS: atom_id res chain seq x y z
N MET A 1 0.10 19.98 -21.86
CA MET A 1 0.28 18.56 -22.21
C MET A 1 -0.85 17.79 -21.54
N GLN A 2 -1.52 16.87 -22.23
CA GLN A 2 -2.66 16.11 -21.70
C GLN A 2 -2.22 14.66 -21.53
N ASP A 3 -1.47 14.40 -20.46
CA ASP A 3 -0.99 13.06 -20.11
C ASP A 3 -1.75 12.54 -18.89
N VAL A 4 -1.97 11.22 -18.82
CA VAL A 4 -2.63 10.56 -17.70
C VAL A 4 -1.68 9.54 -17.10
N ASN A 5 -1.35 9.72 -15.82
CA ASN A 5 -0.65 8.73 -15.01
C ASN A 5 -1.55 8.33 -13.84
N LYS A 6 -2.15 7.16 -13.94
CA LYS A 6 -3.10 6.64 -12.95
C LYS A 6 -2.81 5.17 -12.67
N ILE A 7 -2.74 4.81 -11.39
CA ILE A 7 -2.62 3.44 -10.92
C ILE A 7 -3.69 3.16 -9.88
N ILE A 8 -4.30 1.98 -9.97
CA ILE A 8 -5.34 1.50 -9.07
C ILE A 8 -4.91 0.12 -8.58
N LEU A 9 -4.84 -0.06 -7.27
CA LEU A 9 -4.43 -1.32 -6.64
C LEU A 9 -5.44 -1.72 -5.58
N VAL A 10 -5.73 -3.02 -5.51
CA VAL A 10 -6.45 -3.64 -4.40
C VAL A 10 -5.61 -4.78 -3.88
N GLY A 11 -5.21 -4.70 -2.62
CA GLY A 11 -4.23 -5.62 -2.06
C GLY A 11 -4.22 -5.63 -0.55
N ARG A 12 -3.27 -6.35 0.03
CA ARG A 12 -3.07 -6.42 1.49
C ARG A 12 -1.72 -5.85 1.89
N LEU A 13 -1.69 -5.17 3.03
CA LEU A 13 -0.43 -4.65 3.57
C LEU A 13 0.52 -5.81 3.95
N GLY A 14 1.75 -5.78 3.46
CA GLY A 14 2.79 -6.76 3.85
C GLY A 14 3.42 -6.48 5.21
N ALA A 15 3.40 -5.21 5.63
CA ALA A 15 3.95 -4.73 6.88
C ALA A 15 3.10 -3.56 7.41
N ASN A 16 3.30 -3.21 8.68
CA ASN A 16 2.68 -2.02 9.25
C ASN A 16 3.17 -0.76 8.52
N PRO A 17 2.33 0.29 8.38
CA PRO A 17 2.78 1.55 7.83
C PRO A 17 3.87 2.19 8.68
N ILE A 18 4.87 2.76 8.01
CA ILE A 18 5.98 3.47 8.65
C ILE A 18 5.79 4.97 8.40
N LEU A 19 5.46 5.70 9.46
CA LEU A 19 5.40 7.15 9.47
C LEU A 19 6.80 7.75 9.61
N ARG A 20 7.10 8.71 8.74
CA ARG A 20 8.29 9.53 8.79
C ARG A 20 7.89 10.98 8.60
N GLU A 21 8.66 11.88 9.18
CA GLU A 21 8.53 13.31 8.91
C GLU A 21 9.67 13.76 8.02
N THR A 22 9.36 14.59 7.04
CA THR A 22 10.37 15.24 6.21
C THR A 22 10.94 16.46 6.92
N LYS A 23 12.11 16.93 6.48
CA LYS A 23 12.72 18.17 7.01
C LYS A 23 11.82 19.41 6.85
N ALA A 24 10.86 19.36 5.92
CA ALA A 24 9.88 20.41 5.69
C ALA A 24 8.66 20.32 6.64
N GLY A 25 8.64 19.37 7.58
CA GLY A 25 7.52 19.15 8.50
C GLY A 25 6.35 18.36 7.90
N THR A 26 6.44 17.94 6.63
CA THR A 26 5.39 17.13 6.00
C THR A 26 5.53 15.67 6.41
N SER A 27 4.47 15.10 6.96
CA SER A 27 4.36 13.67 7.25
C SER A 27 4.27 12.85 5.96
N VAL A 28 5.02 11.76 5.92
CA VAL A 28 5.02 10.78 4.84
C VAL A 28 4.95 9.38 5.42
N VAL A 29 4.02 8.58 4.90
CA VAL A 29 3.83 7.20 5.29
C VAL A 29 4.12 6.31 4.11
N HIS A 30 4.80 5.19 4.36
CA HIS A 30 4.99 4.18 3.34
C HIS A 30 4.70 2.79 3.88
N PHE A 31 4.19 1.92 3.00
CA PHE A 31 3.96 0.52 3.30
C PHE A 31 4.05 -0.34 2.03
N PRO A 32 4.47 -1.61 2.15
CA PRO A 32 4.40 -2.56 1.04
C PRO A 32 2.98 -3.10 0.89
N LEU A 33 2.49 -3.17 -0.35
CA LEU A 33 1.18 -3.72 -0.71
C LEU A 33 1.37 -4.93 -1.62
N ALA A 34 0.84 -6.07 -1.19
CA ALA A 34 0.79 -7.30 -1.99
C ALA A 34 -0.47 -7.35 -2.85
N THR A 35 -0.30 -7.64 -4.13
CA THR A 35 -1.38 -8.04 -5.04
C THR A 35 -1.05 -9.40 -5.64
N SER A 36 -1.97 -10.36 -5.53
CA SER A 36 -1.71 -11.73 -5.96
C SER A 36 -2.66 -12.14 -7.07
N ARG A 37 -2.14 -12.89 -8.05
CA ARG A 37 -2.91 -13.46 -9.16
C ARG A 37 -2.69 -14.97 -9.18
N ARG A 38 -3.78 -15.73 -9.23
CA ARG A 38 -3.72 -17.17 -9.53
C ARG A 38 -3.52 -17.35 -11.02
N LEU A 39 -2.47 -18.07 -11.39
CA LEU A 39 -2.30 -18.54 -12.76
C LEU A 39 -3.12 -19.83 -12.91
N ARG A 40 -3.80 -19.97 -14.05
CA ARG A 40 -4.29 -21.26 -14.52
C ARG A 40 -3.29 -21.70 -15.58
N ASP A 41 -2.74 -22.89 -15.43
CA ASP A 41 -1.90 -23.49 -16.47
C ASP A 41 -2.84 -23.98 -17.58
N ASP A 42 -2.73 -23.39 -18.78
CA ASP A 42 -3.51 -23.74 -19.97
C ASP A 42 -2.85 -24.88 -20.77
N GLY A 43 -2.28 -25.89 -20.10
CA GLY A 43 -1.63 -26.99 -20.78
C GLY A 43 -1.24 -28.13 -19.86
N GLU A 44 -1.74 -29.31 -20.22
CA GLU A 44 -1.38 -30.64 -19.72
C GLU A 44 -2.14 -31.14 -18.48
N GLU A 45 -2.83 -32.26 -18.69
CA GLU A 45 -3.36 -33.18 -17.69
C GLU A 45 -2.32 -33.40 -16.59
N ARG A 46 -2.55 -32.85 -15.39
CA ARG A 46 -1.88 -33.31 -14.17
C ARG A 46 -2.89 -33.36 -13.03
N ASP A 47 -3.00 -34.54 -12.44
CA ASP A 47 -3.77 -34.88 -11.24
C ASP A 47 -3.27 -34.18 -9.95
N GLU A 48 -2.63 -33.02 -10.05
CA GLU A 48 -2.15 -32.25 -8.89
C GLU A 48 -2.54 -30.78 -8.99
N PRO A 49 -3.15 -30.19 -7.95
CA PRO A 49 -3.56 -28.79 -7.97
C PRO A 49 -2.36 -27.89 -7.71
N SER A 50 -1.43 -27.75 -8.65
CA SER A 50 -0.37 -26.74 -8.59
C SER A 50 -0.96 -25.37 -8.92
N HIS A 51 -1.64 -24.76 -7.95
CA HIS A 51 -2.06 -23.36 -8.04
C HIS A 51 -0.84 -22.48 -7.77
N SER A 52 -0.07 -22.15 -8.82
CA SER A 52 0.99 -21.17 -8.69
C SER A 52 0.38 -19.77 -8.49
N GLU A 53 0.61 -19.19 -7.31
CA GLU A 53 0.18 -17.84 -6.97
C GLU A 53 1.35 -16.86 -7.18
N VAL A 54 1.19 -15.92 -8.11
CA VAL A 54 2.19 -14.87 -8.35
C VAL A 54 1.80 -13.64 -7.54
N THR A 55 2.66 -13.25 -6.61
CA THR A 55 2.48 -12.05 -5.78
C THR A 55 3.41 -10.94 -6.22
N GLN A 56 2.83 -9.77 -6.49
CA GLN A 56 3.54 -8.54 -6.80
C GLN A 56 3.56 -7.61 -5.59
N TRP A 57 4.71 -6.98 -5.34
CA TRP A 57 4.93 -6.09 -4.21
C TRP A 57 5.06 -4.65 -4.67
N HIS A 58 4.18 -3.80 -4.16
CA HIS A 58 4.13 -2.38 -4.51
C HIS A 58 4.53 -1.55 -3.30
N ARG A 59 5.45 -0.61 -3.48
CA ARG A 59 5.79 0.38 -2.46
C ARG A 59 4.82 1.55 -2.54
N VAL A 60 3.86 1.61 -1.63
CA VAL A 60 2.89 2.71 -1.55
C VAL A 60 3.43 3.81 -0.65
N VAL A 61 3.34 5.06 -1.11
CA VAL A 61 3.73 6.27 -0.40
C VAL A 61 2.51 7.18 -0.30
N VAL A 62 2.21 7.65 0.90
CA VAL A 62 1.03 8.47 1.22
C VAL A 62 1.48 9.70 1.99
N TRP A 63 1.06 10.88 1.54
CA TRP A 63 1.52 12.15 2.09
C TRP A 63 0.49 12.82 3.00
N GLY A 64 0.99 13.65 3.92
CA GLY A 64 0.19 14.52 4.78
C GLY A 64 -0.81 13.77 5.66
N LYS A 65 -1.98 14.38 5.85
CA LYS A 65 -3.05 13.87 6.71
C LYS A 65 -3.55 12.47 6.33
N LEU A 66 -3.58 12.16 5.03
CA LEU A 66 -3.96 10.81 4.57
C LEU A 66 -2.91 9.79 5.01
N GLY A 67 -1.63 10.17 5.00
CA GLY A 67 -0.55 9.36 5.55
C GLY A 67 -0.75 9.12 7.03
N GLU A 68 -0.90 10.18 7.83
CA GLU A 68 -1.15 10.06 9.28
C GLU A 68 -2.33 9.14 9.59
N PHE A 69 -3.44 9.29 8.87
CA PHE A 69 -4.61 8.42 8.97
C PHE A 69 -4.26 6.96 8.66
N CYS A 70 -3.54 6.71 7.56
CA CYS A 70 -3.06 5.37 7.22
C CYS A 70 -2.19 4.79 8.35
N SER A 71 -1.28 5.57 8.93
CA SER A 71 -0.40 5.08 10.01
C SER A 71 -1.13 4.78 11.30
N GLN A 72 -2.22 5.49 11.62
CA GLN A 72 -2.98 5.27 12.84
C GLN A 72 -3.89 4.03 12.75
N TYR A 73 -4.47 3.78 11.58
CA TYR A 73 -5.56 2.79 11.45
C TYR A 73 -5.19 1.55 10.62
N LEU A 74 -4.20 1.62 9.73
CA LEU A 74 -3.77 0.44 8.97
C LEU A 74 -2.76 -0.40 9.74
N LYS A 75 -2.91 -1.71 9.60
CA LYS A 75 -1.99 -2.71 10.15
C LYS A 75 -1.66 -3.73 9.06
N LYS A 76 -0.57 -4.48 9.25
CA LYS A 76 -0.18 -5.61 8.40
C LYS A 76 -1.39 -6.52 8.16
N GLY A 77 -1.58 -6.93 6.92
CA GLY A 77 -2.66 -7.82 6.49
C GLY A 77 -3.98 -7.13 6.16
N HIS A 78 -4.18 -5.86 6.53
CA HIS A 78 -5.40 -5.13 6.17
C HIS A 78 -5.55 -5.05 4.65
N PRO A 79 -6.74 -5.37 4.09
CA PRO A 79 -7.01 -5.16 2.69
C PRO A 79 -7.37 -3.69 2.44
N VAL A 80 -6.78 -3.12 1.39
CA VAL A 80 -6.96 -1.72 1.03
C VAL A 80 -7.12 -1.55 -0.48
N TYR A 81 -7.91 -0.54 -0.84
CA TYR A 81 -7.94 0.07 -2.16
C TYR A 81 -7.00 1.27 -2.16
N VAL A 82 -6.18 1.40 -3.20
CA VAL A 82 -5.24 2.51 -3.41
C VAL A 82 -5.43 3.04 -4.82
N GLU A 83 -5.54 4.36 -4.96
CA GLU A 83 -5.56 5.09 -6.22
C GLU A 83 -4.54 6.23 -6.16
N GLY A 84 -3.81 6.44 -7.24
CA GLY A 84 -2.84 7.52 -7.34
C GLY A 84 -1.99 7.45 -8.61
N SER A 85 -0.71 7.79 -8.51
CA SER A 85 0.22 7.85 -9.64
C SER A 85 1.46 6.97 -9.43
N PHE A 86 1.98 6.41 -10.52
CA PHE A 86 3.25 5.66 -10.49
C PHE A 86 4.42 6.62 -10.67
N ARG A 87 5.43 6.54 -9.79
CA ARG A 87 6.61 7.38 -9.83
C ARG A 87 7.88 6.57 -9.81
N SER A 88 8.82 6.94 -10.67
CA SER A 88 10.20 6.50 -10.60
C SER A 88 11.07 7.65 -10.11
N HIS A 89 12.03 7.35 -9.25
CA HIS A 89 13.05 8.32 -8.86
C HIS A 89 14.42 7.65 -8.83
N LYS A 90 15.45 8.42 -9.20
CA LYS A 90 16.84 7.97 -9.11
C LYS A 90 17.40 8.34 -7.76
N TYR A 91 18.19 7.45 -7.19
CA TYR A 91 18.96 7.70 -5.97
C TYR A 91 20.30 7.00 -6.07
N ASP A 92 21.34 7.62 -5.51
CA ASP A 92 22.68 7.03 -5.47
C ASP A 92 22.84 6.22 -4.19
N THR A 93 23.38 5.00 -4.32
CA THR A 93 23.71 4.16 -3.18
C THR A 93 24.97 4.69 -2.50
N LYS A 94 25.24 4.23 -1.28
CA LYS A 94 26.49 4.56 -0.57
C LYS A 94 27.74 4.07 -1.32
N GLU A 95 27.58 3.14 -2.24
CA GLU A 95 28.62 2.53 -3.08
C GLU A 95 28.84 3.32 -4.38
N GLY A 96 28.09 4.42 -4.60
CA GLY A 96 28.20 5.28 -5.79
C GLY A 96 27.44 4.78 -7.02
N GLU A 97 26.61 3.74 -6.88
CA GLU A 97 25.77 3.22 -7.97
C GLU A 97 24.44 3.98 -8.02
N SER A 98 24.06 4.47 -9.22
CA SER A 98 22.77 5.12 -9.41
C SER A 98 21.67 4.08 -9.65
N ARG A 99 20.68 4.02 -8.75
CA ARG A 99 19.55 3.08 -8.83
C ARG A 99 18.24 3.82 -9.04
N VAL A 100 17.27 3.12 -9.65
CA VAL A 100 15.90 3.60 -9.81
C VAL A 100 15.01 2.90 -8.79
N ALA A 101 14.27 3.68 -8.02
CA ALA A 101 13.19 3.20 -7.17
C ALA A 101 11.84 3.52 -7.80
N PHE A 102 10.92 2.57 -7.71
CA PHE A 102 9.54 2.69 -8.17
C PHE A 102 8.60 2.76 -6.97
N GLU A 103 7.69 3.71 -7.01
CA GLU A 103 6.74 3.99 -5.92
C GLU A 103 5.36 4.31 -6.48
N VAL A 104 4.35 4.02 -5.67
CA VAL A 104 2.96 4.41 -5.91
C VAL A 104 2.64 5.56 -4.97
N HIS A 105 2.48 6.77 -5.51
CA HIS A 105 2.08 7.94 -4.73
C HIS A 105 0.57 7.96 -4.66
N ALA A 106 0.03 7.56 -3.51
CA ALA A 106 -1.40 7.42 -3.31
C ALA A 106 -2.05 8.79 -3.07
N GLU A 107 -3.12 9.04 -3.80
CA GLU A 107 -4.00 10.20 -3.67
C GLU A 107 -5.27 9.82 -2.89
N LYS A 108 -5.67 8.55 -2.95
CA LYS A 108 -6.80 8.00 -2.22
C LYS A 108 -6.46 6.62 -1.69
N VAL A 109 -6.81 6.38 -0.43
CA VAL A 109 -6.73 5.07 0.23
C VAL A 109 -8.08 4.78 0.87
N SER A 110 -8.61 3.57 0.65
CA SER A 110 -9.87 3.14 1.26
C SER A 110 -9.68 1.77 1.90
N PHE A 111 -10.21 1.63 3.11
CA PHE A 111 -10.16 0.42 3.91
C PHE A 111 -11.20 -0.55 3.38
N LEU A 112 -10.84 -1.82 3.25
CA LEU A 112 -11.76 -2.84 2.77
C LEU A 112 -12.06 -3.85 3.89
N GLY A 113 -13.25 -4.45 3.87
CA GLY A 113 -13.61 -5.58 4.74
C GLY A 113 -13.39 -5.33 6.24
N SER A 114 -12.74 -6.27 6.92
CA SER A 114 -12.51 -6.24 8.38
C SER A 114 -11.69 -5.04 8.85
N ALA A 115 -10.87 -4.44 7.98
CA ALA A 115 -10.12 -3.24 8.31
C ALA A 115 -11.05 -2.06 8.59
N LEU A 116 -12.16 -1.93 7.85
CA LEU A 116 -13.17 -0.89 8.08
C LEU A 116 -13.82 -1.04 9.46
N ARG A 117 -14.22 -2.26 9.83
CA ARG A 117 -14.81 -2.56 11.15
C ARG A 117 -13.85 -2.22 12.30
N ALA A 118 -12.55 -2.44 12.11
CA ALA A 118 -11.54 -2.07 13.10
C ALA A 118 -11.41 -0.55 13.27
N VAL A 119 -11.55 0.23 12.18
CA VAL A 119 -11.57 1.70 12.26
C VAL A 119 -12.83 2.18 13.00
N GLU A 120 -14.00 1.62 12.66
CA GLU A 120 -15.27 1.95 13.31
C GLU A 120 -15.24 1.67 14.83
N ALA A 121 -14.71 0.52 15.24
CA ALA A 121 -14.55 0.17 16.64
C ALA A 121 -13.59 1.10 17.38
N SER A 122 -12.43 1.44 16.77
CA SER A 122 -11.46 2.37 17.35
C SER A 122 -12.02 3.80 17.47
N SER A 123 -12.87 4.22 16.53
CA SER A 123 -13.55 5.51 16.59
C SER A 123 -14.61 5.55 17.70
N SER A 124 -15.36 4.47 17.91
CA SER A 124 -16.36 4.37 18.99
C SER A 124 -15.72 4.39 20.39
N GLU A 125 -14.55 3.76 20.55
CA GLU A 125 -13.86 3.69 21.84
C GLU A 125 -13.27 5.04 22.26
N LYS A 126 -12.76 5.84 21.32
CA LYS A 126 -12.29 7.20 21.62
C LYS A 126 -13.40 8.16 22.06
N VAL A 127 -14.61 8.01 21.53
CA VAL A 127 -15.78 8.81 21.94
C VAL A 127 -16.25 8.43 23.35
N ALA A 128 -16.18 7.14 23.72
CA ALA A 128 -16.61 6.67 25.03
C ALA A 128 -15.67 7.08 26.19
N VAL A 129 -14.39 7.31 25.92
CA VAL A 129 -13.38 7.70 26.95
C VAL A 129 -13.32 9.23 27.16
N SER A 130 -13.96 10.01 26.29
CA SER A 130 -13.99 11.48 26.35
C SER A 130 -15.32 12.06 26.85
N ALA A 131 -16.22 11.21 27.34
CA ALA A 131 -17.50 11.54 27.99
C ALA A 131 -17.47 11.12 29.47
#